data_AF-A0A6A6VYU6-F1
#
_entry.id   AF-A0A6A6VYU6-F1
#
_cell.length_a   1.000
_cell.length_b   1.000
_cell.length_c   1.000
_cell.angle_alpha   90.00
_cell.angle_beta   90.00
_cell.angle_gamma   90.00
#
_symmetry.space_group_name_H-M   'P 1'
#
loop_
_entity.id
_entity.type
_entity.pdbx_description
1 polymer ?
#
loop_
_entity_poly.entity_id
_entity_poly.type
_entity_poly.pdbx_seq_one_letter_code
_entity_poly.pdbx_strand_id
1 'polypeptide(L)'
;MDAIRPYVQEVTHRLPAPIVTAGRDLIGPYCYKTVVEDFDLLNHPECVKLGVSKALGIAIIGASAIVKVPQLIKLLQTKTAKGLSFTSYALETSAYIISLAYNYRHGFPFSTYGETALILIQNVAISALVLHFSGKGPAAGAWIAGLAATGYALFNENAGLVDVNRLAMFQAAAGVLGVASKIPQIWTVYQEGTTGQLSAFAVFNYLAGSLARVFTTLQEVPDPLILWGFIAGFVLNLVLAGQMIYYWNTAPAVKKSKGKNAPSYATVAKKNTPLDPATPAQSTRSKTPSTRRRG
;
A
#
# COMPACT_ATOMS: atom_id res chain seq x y z
N MET A 1 -23.55 5.62 -26.80
CA MET A 1 -22.14 5.68 -27.26
C MET A 1 -22.00 6.62 -28.46
N ASP A 2 -22.94 6.59 -29.41
CA ASP A 2 -22.84 7.33 -30.68
C ASP A 2 -22.90 8.86 -30.56
N ALA A 3 -23.57 9.38 -29.52
CA ALA A 3 -23.61 10.83 -29.26
C ALA A 3 -22.28 11.42 -28.73
N ILE A 4 -21.40 10.58 -28.16
CA ILE A 4 -20.16 11.01 -27.49
C ILE A 4 -18.92 10.67 -28.34
N ARG A 5 -19.03 9.62 -29.17
CA ARG A 5 -18.00 9.15 -30.10
C ARG A 5 -17.32 10.27 -30.91
N PRO A 6 -18.04 11.19 -31.60
CA PRO A 6 -17.37 12.23 -32.41
C PRO A 6 -16.59 13.24 -31.57
N TYR A 7 -17.05 13.56 -30.36
CA TYR A 7 -16.35 14.49 -29.46
C TYR A 7 -15.08 13.88 -28.88
N VAL A 8 -15.10 12.58 -28.58
CA VAL A 8 -13.93 11.86 -28.06
C VAL A 8 -12.89 11.67 -29.15
N GLN A 9 -13.32 11.30 -30.36
CA GLN A 9 -12.45 11.13 -31.55
C GLN A 9 -11.66 12.41 -31.87
N GLU A 10 -12.31 13.57 -31.79
CA GLU A 10 -11.64 14.85 -32.05
C GLU A 10 -10.51 15.12 -31.04
N VAL A 11 -10.69 14.72 -29.78
CA VAL A 11 -9.68 14.88 -28.73
C VAL A 11 -8.58 13.83 -28.87
N THR A 12 -8.92 12.57 -29.15
CA THR A 12 -7.97 11.46 -29.19
C THR A 12 -7.06 11.48 -30.41
N HIS A 13 -7.55 11.95 -31.56
CA HIS A 13 -6.71 12.15 -32.76
C HIS A 13 -5.75 13.35 -32.65
N ARG A 14 -5.98 14.27 -31.71
CA ARG A 14 -5.10 15.41 -31.43
C ARG A 14 -4.08 15.13 -30.33
N LEU A 15 -3.99 13.89 -29.83
CA LEU A 15 -3.02 13.53 -28.81
C LEU A 15 -1.57 13.66 -29.35
N PRO A 16 -0.63 14.21 -28.55
CA PRO A 16 0.76 14.33 -28.96
C PRO A 16 1.40 12.95 -29.13
N ALA A 17 2.32 12.83 -30.10
CA ALA A 17 2.95 11.56 -30.48
C ALA A 17 3.49 10.72 -29.29
N PRO A 18 4.13 11.30 -28.25
CA PRO A 18 4.59 10.51 -27.10
C PRO A 18 3.47 9.77 -26.36
N ILE A 19 2.28 10.37 -26.25
CA ILE A 19 1.13 9.76 -25.56
C ILE A 19 0.55 8.64 -26.42
N VAL A 20 0.47 8.86 -27.73
CA VAL A 20 -0.01 7.85 -28.69
C VAL A 20 0.92 6.64 -28.69
N THR A 21 2.24 6.85 -28.74
CA THR A 21 3.23 5.76 -28.69
C THR A 21 3.14 5.01 -27.37
N ALA A 22 3.13 5.72 -26.24
CA ALA A 22 3.00 5.08 -24.93
C ALA A 22 1.71 4.26 -24.79
N GLY A 23 0.58 4.77 -25.31
CA GLY A 23 -0.69 4.04 -25.30
C GLY A 23 -0.66 2.80 -26.19
N ARG A 24 -0.08 2.90 -27.40
CA ARG A 24 0.08 1.76 -28.32
C ARG A 24 1.00 0.68 -27.76
N ASP A 25 2.06 1.07 -27.06
CA ASP A 25 2.97 0.13 -26.40
C ASP A 25 2.31 -0.55 -25.19
N LEU A 26 1.42 0.17 -24.49
CA LEU A 26 0.79 -0.31 -23.25
C LEU A 26 -0.34 -1.32 -23.49
N ILE A 27 -1.25 -1.03 -24.42
CA ILE A 27 -2.44 -1.88 -24.71
C ILE A 27 -2.38 -2.54 -26.09
N GLY A 28 -1.33 -2.29 -26.87
CA GLY A 28 -1.17 -2.79 -28.23
C GLY A 28 -1.80 -1.85 -29.27
N PRO A 29 -1.26 -1.82 -30.50
CA PRO A 29 -1.74 -0.90 -31.54
C PRO A 29 -3.19 -1.14 -31.95
N TYR A 30 -3.63 -2.42 -31.94
CA TYR A 30 -5.01 -2.80 -32.23
C TYR A 30 -5.97 -2.28 -31.17
N CYS A 31 -5.76 -2.62 -29.90
CA CYS A 31 -6.66 -2.18 -28.83
C CYS A 31 -6.56 -0.67 -28.57
N TYR A 32 -5.41 -0.04 -28.79
CA TYR A 32 -5.30 1.42 -28.75
C TYR A 32 -6.20 2.07 -29.79
N LYS A 33 -6.12 1.60 -31.04
CA LYS A 33 -6.99 2.10 -32.09
C LYS A 33 -8.46 1.89 -31.74
N THR A 34 -8.85 0.67 -31.37
CA THR A 34 -10.26 0.34 -31.08
C THR A 34 -10.83 1.11 -29.88
N VAL A 35 -10.07 1.23 -28.79
CA VAL A 35 -10.56 1.82 -27.52
C VAL A 35 -10.40 3.33 -27.47
N VAL A 36 -9.28 3.87 -27.97
CA VAL A 36 -8.90 5.28 -27.82
C VAL A 36 -9.21 6.07 -29.09
N GLU A 37 -8.87 5.55 -30.27
CA GLU A 37 -9.11 6.28 -31.53
C GLU A 37 -10.57 6.09 -32.00
N ASP A 38 -11.03 4.86 -32.19
CA ASP A 38 -12.35 4.56 -32.76
C ASP A 38 -13.50 4.57 -31.72
N PHE A 39 -13.15 4.57 -30.41
CA PHE A 39 -14.06 4.52 -29.26
C PHE A 39 -15.13 3.42 -29.38
N ASP A 40 -14.73 2.25 -29.90
CA ASP A 40 -15.62 1.13 -30.19
C ASP A 40 -15.62 0.07 -29.07
N LEU A 41 -16.16 0.46 -27.91
CA LEU A 41 -16.11 -0.35 -26.68
C LEU A 41 -17.05 -1.55 -26.67
N LEU A 42 -18.10 -1.55 -27.49
CA LEU A 42 -19.15 -2.58 -27.46
C LEU A 42 -18.80 -3.81 -28.28
N ASN A 43 -18.04 -3.63 -29.38
CA ASN A 43 -17.70 -4.72 -30.30
C ASN A 43 -16.44 -5.49 -29.88
N HIS A 44 -15.62 -4.90 -28.99
CA HIS A 44 -14.32 -5.44 -28.59
C HIS A 44 -14.10 -5.45 -27.07
N PRO A 45 -14.90 -6.24 -26.32
CA PRO A 45 -14.85 -6.26 -24.85
C PRO A 45 -13.49 -6.70 -24.28
N GLU A 46 -12.71 -7.48 -25.01
CA GLU A 46 -11.34 -7.89 -24.66
C GLU A 46 -10.38 -6.69 -24.56
N CYS A 47 -10.42 -5.78 -25.53
CA CYS A 47 -9.59 -4.58 -25.52
C CYS A 47 -10.02 -3.62 -24.41
N VAL A 48 -11.33 -3.54 -24.12
CA VAL A 48 -11.85 -2.72 -23.01
C VAL A 48 -11.37 -3.28 -21.67
N LYS A 49 -11.48 -4.59 -21.44
CA LYS A 49 -11.01 -5.22 -20.20
C LYS A 49 -9.51 -5.00 -19.99
N LEU A 50 -8.71 -5.17 -21.04
CA LEU A 50 -7.27 -4.92 -21.00
C LEU A 50 -6.97 -3.43 -20.72
N GLY A 51 -7.66 -2.51 -21.40
CA GLY A 51 -7.50 -1.07 -21.19
C GLY A 51 -7.84 -0.64 -19.76
N VAL A 52 -8.96 -1.13 -19.22
CA VAL A 52 -9.37 -0.90 -17.83
C VAL A 52 -8.34 -1.50 -16.87
N SER A 53 -7.83 -2.70 -17.15
CA SER A 53 -6.81 -3.36 -16.32
C SER A 53 -5.53 -2.52 -16.24
N LYS A 54 -5.00 -2.07 -17.38
CA LYS A 54 -3.81 -1.22 -17.43
C LYS A 54 -4.01 0.12 -16.73
N ALA A 55 -5.17 0.75 -16.93
CA ALA A 55 -5.50 2.01 -16.27
C ALA A 55 -5.57 1.85 -14.74
N LEU A 56 -6.21 0.79 -14.25
CA LEU A 56 -6.24 0.45 -12.83
C LEU A 56 -4.84 0.17 -12.28
N GLY A 57 -4.02 -0.61 -13.00
CA GLY A 57 -2.63 -0.90 -12.62
C GLY A 57 -1.81 0.38 -12.49
N ILE A 58 -1.86 1.28 -13.48
CA ILE A 58 -1.16 2.58 -13.43
C ILE A 58 -1.65 3.45 -12.28
N ALA A 59 -2.96 3.50 -12.03
CA ALA A 59 -3.52 4.25 -10.91
C ALA A 59 -3.04 3.71 -9.57
N ILE A 60 -2.98 2.38 -9.40
CA ILE A 60 -2.47 1.72 -8.19
C ILE A 60 -0.98 2.04 -8.00
N ILE A 61 -0.18 1.94 -9.06
CA ILE A 61 1.24 2.30 -9.05
C ILE A 61 1.42 3.76 -8.62
N GLY A 62 0.69 4.68 -9.25
CA GLY A 62 0.75 6.11 -8.93
C GLY A 62 0.38 6.40 -7.48
N ALA A 63 -0.71 5.81 -6.97
CA ALA A 63 -1.11 5.95 -5.58
C ALA A 63 -0.04 5.41 -4.62
N SER A 64 0.53 4.23 -4.93
CA SER A 64 1.52 3.57 -4.09
C SER A 64 2.83 4.35 -3.89
N ALA A 65 3.19 5.20 -4.86
CA ALA A 65 4.36 6.06 -4.81
C ALA A 65 4.29 7.05 -3.64
N ILE A 66 3.09 7.39 -3.17
CA ILE A 66 2.84 8.41 -2.16
C ILE A 66 2.49 7.80 -0.80
N VAL A 67 2.01 6.55 -0.74
CA VAL A 67 1.44 5.93 0.47
C VAL A 67 2.36 6.03 1.70
N LYS A 68 3.67 5.79 1.56
CA LYS A 68 4.61 5.80 2.71
C LYS A 68 5.36 7.13 2.84
N VAL A 69 5.22 8.06 1.88
CA VAL A 69 5.93 9.35 1.87
C VAL A 69 5.61 10.21 3.11
N PRO A 70 4.35 10.38 3.56
CA PRO A 70 4.05 11.15 4.77
C PRO A 70 4.79 10.62 6.00
N GLN A 71 4.93 9.30 6.10
CA GLN A 71 5.63 8.66 7.19
C GLN A 71 7.14 8.88 7.12
N LEU A 72 7.72 8.80 5.92
CA LEU A 72 9.13 9.09 5.69
C LEU A 72 9.48 10.54 6.06
N ILE A 73 8.66 11.51 5.64
CA ILE A 73 8.82 12.92 5.99
C ILE A 73 8.76 13.10 7.51
N LYS A 74 7.77 12.51 8.18
CA LYS A 74 7.64 12.58 9.65
C LYS A 74 8.87 12.02 10.37
N LEU A 75 9.40 10.90 9.89
CA LEU A 75 10.60 10.27 10.45
C LEU A 75 11.84 11.17 10.29
N LEU A 76 12.02 11.80 9.13
CA LEU A 76 13.12 12.73 8.87
C LEU A 76 13.01 14.03 9.68
N GLN A 77 11.81 14.56 9.86
CA GLN A 77 11.56 15.77 10.64
C GLN A 77 11.78 15.54 12.15
N THR A 78 11.25 14.44 12.68
CA THR A 78 11.30 14.17 14.12
C THR A 78 12.60 13.49 14.56
N LYS A 79 13.33 12.88 13.62
CA LYS A 79 14.57 12.11 13.86
C LYS A 79 14.44 11.08 14.99
N THR A 80 13.25 10.51 15.16
CA THR A 80 12.97 9.51 16.19
C THR A 80 12.12 8.38 15.62
N ALA A 81 12.52 7.14 15.92
CA ALA A 81 11.81 5.94 15.50
C ALA A 81 10.78 5.44 16.53
N LYS A 82 10.46 6.24 17.56
CA LYS A 82 9.49 5.86 18.60
C LYS A 82 8.12 5.55 17.99
N GLY A 83 7.57 4.38 18.34
CA GLY A 83 6.28 3.90 17.84
C GLY A 83 6.36 3.16 16.49
N LEU A 84 7.54 3.03 15.89
CA LEU A 84 7.75 2.25 14.67
C LEU A 84 8.41 0.90 15.01
N SER A 85 7.86 -0.17 14.45
CA SER A 85 8.40 -1.53 14.58
C SER A 85 9.31 -1.85 13.40
N PHE A 86 10.63 -1.92 13.64
CA PHE A 86 11.58 -2.37 12.62
C PHE A 86 11.20 -3.74 12.06
N THR A 87 10.85 -4.69 12.94
CA THR A 87 10.46 -6.05 12.54
C THR A 87 9.28 -6.07 11.58
N SER A 88 8.29 -5.20 11.79
CA SER A 88 7.13 -5.09 10.90
C SER A 88 7.55 -4.61 9.50
N TYR A 89 8.40 -3.57 9.42
CA TYR A 89 8.95 -3.13 8.13
C TYR A 89 9.87 -4.17 7.50
N ALA A 90 10.66 -4.90 8.28
CA ALA A 90 11.54 -5.94 7.79
C ALA A 90 10.72 -7.06 7.14
N LEU A 91 9.70 -7.57 7.83
CA LEU A 91 8.80 -8.60 7.30
C LEU A 91 8.05 -8.12 6.05
N GLU A 92 7.55 -6.88 6.04
CA GLU A 92 6.89 -6.30 4.86
C GLU A 92 7.87 -6.16 3.68
N THR A 93 9.11 -5.72 3.94
CA THR A 93 10.18 -5.62 2.92
C THR A 93 10.54 -6.98 2.36
N SER A 94 10.68 -8.00 3.21
CA SER A 94 10.96 -9.38 2.80
C SER A 94 9.84 -9.95 1.93
N ALA A 95 8.57 -9.74 2.29
CA ALA A 95 7.44 -10.16 1.45
C ALA A 95 7.45 -9.47 0.08
N TYR A 96 7.74 -8.16 0.04
CA TYR A 96 7.78 -7.42 -1.23
C TYR A 96 8.96 -7.79 -2.12
N ILE A 97 10.16 -8.04 -1.59
CA ILE A 97 11.30 -8.45 -2.43
C ILE A 97 11.09 -9.85 -3.03
N ILE A 98 10.49 -10.77 -2.27
CA ILE A 98 10.08 -12.09 -2.77
C ILE A 98 9.07 -11.94 -3.90
N SER A 99 8.02 -11.14 -3.68
CA SER A 99 6.98 -10.95 -4.69
C SER A 99 7.51 -10.24 -5.94
N LEU A 100 8.39 -9.27 -5.78
CA LEU A 100 9.04 -8.60 -6.90
C LEU A 100 9.90 -9.57 -7.72
N ALA A 101 10.70 -10.42 -7.06
CA ALA A 101 11.52 -11.42 -7.73
C ALA A 101 10.68 -12.48 -8.45
N TYR A 102 9.59 -12.95 -7.82
CA TYR A 102 8.66 -13.89 -8.43
C TYR A 102 8.06 -13.32 -9.72
N ASN A 103 7.45 -12.14 -9.65
CA ASN A 103 6.83 -11.52 -10.83
C ASN A 103 7.85 -11.22 -11.95
N TYR A 104 9.05 -10.75 -11.58
CA TYR A 104 10.12 -10.47 -12.53
C TYR A 104 10.58 -11.73 -13.27
N ARG A 105 10.84 -12.83 -12.55
CA ARG A 105 11.33 -14.09 -13.14
C ARG A 105 10.27 -14.78 -14.01
N HIS A 106 8.99 -14.59 -13.70
CA HIS A 106 7.90 -15.04 -14.55
C HIS A 106 7.62 -14.13 -15.75
N GLY A 107 8.33 -13.00 -15.89
CA GLY A 107 8.19 -12.08 -17.03
C GLY A 107 6.83 -11.38 -17.08
N PHE A 108 6.15 -11.23 -15.93
CA PHE A 108 4.85 -10.56 -15.90
C PHE A 108 4.99 -9.06 -16.22
N PRO A 109 3.93 -8.41 -16.74
CA PRO A 109 3.98 -6.98 -17.05
C PRO A 109 4.20 -6.14 -15.79
N PHE A 110 5.06 -5.13 -15.85
CA PHE A 110 5.32 -4.24 -14.70
C PHE A 110 4.06 -3.55 -14.16
N SER A 111 3.02 -3.36 -14.98
CA SER A 111 1.72 -2.81 -14.57
C SER A 111 1.01 -3.64 -13.49
N THR A 112 1.38 -4.90 -13.26
CA THR A 112 0.69 -5.81 -12.33
C THR A 112 1.32 -5.85 -10.94
N TYR A 113 2.61 -5.55 -10.84
CA TYR A 113 3.40 -5.60 -9.59
C TYR A 113 4.25 -4.35 -9.34
N GLY A 114 4.17 -3.34 -10.21
CA GLY A 114 5.02 -2.15 -10.13
C GLY A 114 4.88 -1.38 -8.81
N GLU A 115 3.70 -1.42 -8.18
CA GLU A 115 3.52 -0.82 -6.87
C GLU A 115 4.31 -1.54 -5.78
N THR A 116 4.50 -2.87 -5.89
CA THR A 116 5.37 -3.63 -4.98
C THR A 116 6.79 -3.09 -5.03
N ALA A 117 7.32 -2.75 -6.20
CA ALA A 117 8.65 -2.17 -6.35
C ALA A 117 8.75 -0.79 -5.69
N LEU A 118 7.77 0.09 -5.92
CA LEU A 118 7.76 1.44 -5.35
C LEU A 118 7.60 1.44 -3.82
N ILE A 119 6.75 0.57 -3.28
CA ILE A 119 6.58 0.44 -1.84
C ILE A 119 7.83 -0.19 -1.23
N LEU A 120 8.46 -1.17 -1.89
CA LEU A 120 9.71 -1.79 -1.43
C LEU A 120 10.80 -0.73 -1.21
N ILE A 121 11.05 0.15 -2.18
CA ILE A 121 12.04 1.22 -2.07
C ILE A 121 11.76 2.11 -0.84
N GLN A 122 10.50 2.53 -0.68
CA GLN A 122 10.09 3.34 0.48
C GLN A 122 10.27 2.61 1.81
N ASN A 123 9.95 1.32 1.86
CA ASN A 123 10.11 0.48 3.04
C ASN A 123 11.59 0.26 3.42
N VAL A 124 12.47 0.08 2.44
CA VAL A 124 13.92 0.00 2.68
C VAL A 124 14.43 1.30 3.29
N ALA A 125 14.02 2.46 2.75
CA ALA A 125 14.39 3.75 3.31
C ALA A 125 13.88 3.93 4.75
N ILE A 126 12.61 3.63 5.01
CA ILE A 126 12.01 3.74 6.36
C ILE A 126 12.71 2.80 7.35
N SER A 127 12.89 1.54 7.00
CA SER A 127 13.53 0.55 7.90
C SER A 127 14.99 0.88 8.21
N ALA A 128 15.75 1.38 7.23
CA ALA A 128 17.12 1.86 7.45
C ALA A 128 17.15 3.09 8.39
N LEU A 129 16.25 4.06 8.18
CA LEU A 129 16.14 5.24 9.05
C LEU A 129 15.68 4.88 10.46
N VAL A 130 14.78 3.91 10.61
CA VAL A 130 14.34 3.39 11.91
C VAL A 130 15.55 2.84 12.69
N LEU A 131 16.41 2.05 12.07
CA LEU A 131 17.62 1.53 12.72
C LEU A 131 18.61 2.65 13.03
N HIS A 132 18.83 3.56 12.09
CA HIS A 132 19.74 4.70 12.27
C HIS A 132 19.32 5.60 13.44
N PHE A 133 18.07 6.05 13.49
CA PHE A 133 17.54 6.89 14.57
C PHE A 133 17.29 6.15 15.88
N SER A 134 17.39 4.81 15.89
CA SER A 134 17.42 4.00 17.11
C SER A 134 18.84 3.80 17.68
N GLY A 135 19.85 4.48 17.13
CA GLY A 135 21.24 4.34 17.54
C GLY A 135 21.92 3.06 17.04
N LYS A 136 21.29 2.31 16.12
CA LYS A 136 21.78 1.04 15.57
C LYS A 136 22.35 1.22 14.15
N GLY A 137 23.21 2.22 13.96
CA GLY A 137 23.81 2.55 12.65
C GLY A 137 24.44 1.35 11.92
N PRO A 138 25.29 0.54 12.57
CA PRO A 138 25.85 -0.66 11.94
C PRO A 138 24.79 -1.67 11.49
N ALA A 139 23.70 -1.82 12.24
CA ALA A 139 22.60 -2.70 11.86
C ALA A 139 21.86 -2.18 10.62
N ALA A 140 21.79 -0.87 10.40
CA ALA A 140 21.22 -0.30 9.19
C ALA A 140 22.06 -0.66 7.95
N GLY A 141 23.39 -0.60 8.07
CA GLY A 141 24.31 -1.07 7.02
C GLY A 141 24.16 -2.58 6.75
N ALA A 142 24.12 -3.39 7.81
CA ALA A 142 23.90 -4.83 7.69
C ALA A 142 22.54 -5.18 7.05
N TRP A 143 21.50 -4.41 7.36
CA TRP A 143 20.18 -4.56 6.76
C TRP A 143 20.21 -4.31 5.25
N ILE A 144 20.83 -3.21 4.80
CA ILE A 144 20.96 -2.90 3.36
C ILE A 144 21.80 -3.97 2.65
N ALA A 145 22.93 -4.38 3.24
CA ALA A 145 23.77 -5.44 2.69
C ALA A 145 23.01 -6.78 2.60
N GLY A 146 22.24 -7.12 3.63
CA GLY A 146 21.40 -8.33 3.66
C GLY A 146 20.32 -8.31 2.59
N LEU A 147 19.69 -7.15 2.35
CA LEU A 147 18.72 -6.98 1.27
C LEU A 147 19.38 -7.10 -0.11
N ALA A 148 20.56 -6.53 -0.31
CA ALA A 148 21.31 -6.66 -1.55
C ALA A 148 21.69 -8.13 -1.83
N ALA A 149 22.17 -8.85 -0.82
CA ALA A 149 22.48 -10.28 -0.92
C ALA A 149 21.22 -11.11 -1.20
N THR A 150 20.11 -10.80 -0.53
CA THR A 150 18.80 -11.44 -0.76
C THR A 150 18.30 -11.18 -2.18
N GLY A 151 18.40 -9.94 -2.65
CA GLY A 151 18.09 -9.58 -4.03
C GLY A 151 18.94 -10.36 -5.03
N TYR A 152 20.26 -10.40 -4.84
CA TYR A 152 21.14 -11.20 -5.68
C TYR A 152 20.71 -12.67 -5.73
N ALA A 153 20.39 -13.27 -4.58
CA ALA A 153 19.96 -14.67 -4.51
C ALA A 153 18.59 -14.94 -5.17
N LEU A 154 17.64 -14.00 -5.08
CA LEU A 154 16.29 -14.18 -5.61
C LEU A 154 16.18 -13.86 -7.11
N PHE A 155 16.86 -12.81 -7.57
CA PHE A 155 16.77 -12.33 -8.96
C PHE A 155 17.77 -13.01 -9.91
N ASN A 156 18.89 -13.55 -9.41
CA ASN A 156 19.87 -14.22 -10.25
C ASN A 156 19.59 -15.71 -10.38
N GLU A 157 18.97 -16.10 -11.49
CA GLU A 157 18.66 -17.51 -11.79
C GLU A 157 19.92 -18.36 -11.92
N ASN A 158 21.00 -17.78 -12.44
CA ASN A 158 22.26 -18.48 -12.72
C ASN A 158 23.07 -18.78 -11.45
N ALA A 159 22.76 -18.12 -10.33
CA ALA A 159 23.43 -18.39 -9.06
C ALA A 159 23.03 -19.75 -8.46
N GLY A 160 21.92 -20.35 -8.91
CA GLY A 160 21.44 -21.65 -8.42
C GLY A 160 21.00 -21.68 -6.95
N LEU A 161 20.94 -20.52 -6.28
CA LEU A 161 20.63 -20.42 -4.84
C LEU A 161 19.13 -20.64 -4.56
N VAL A 162 18.27 -20.04 -5.38
CA VAL A 162 16.81 -20.12 -5.27
C VAL A 162 16.22 -20.50 -6.62
N ASP A 163 15.74 -21.73 -6.74
CA ASP A 163 14.97 -22.18 -7.90
C ASP A 163 13.54 -21.62 -7.90
N VAL A 164 12.84 -21.76 -9.03
CA VAL A 164 11.48 -21.24 -9.22
C VAL A 164 10.47 -21.87 -8.25
N ASN A 165 10.65 -23.14 -7.87
CA ASN A 165 9.75 -23.84 -6.94
C ASN A 165 9.88 -23.29 -5.52
N ARG A 166 11.10 -23.05 -5.05
CA ARG A 166 11.39 -22.40 -3.77
C ARG A 166 10.85 -20.97 -3.75
N LEU A 167 11.03 -20.24 -4.84
CA LEU A 167 10.50 -18.89 -4.98
C LEU A 167 8.97 -18.88 -4.94
N ALA A 168 8.30 -19.85 -5.59
CA ALA A 168 6.86 -20.02 -5.51
C ALA A 168 6.38 -20.32 -4.09
N MET A 169 7.08 -21.18 -3.34
CA MET A 169 6.77 -21.41 -1.92
C MET A 169 6.92 -20.14 -1.07
N PHE A 170 7.96 -19.34 -1.32
CA PHE A 170 8.13 -18.06 -0.65
C PHE A 170 7.04 -17.05 -1.01
N GLN A 171 6.63 -16.99 -2.28
CA GLN A 171 5.52 -16.16 -2.74
C GLN A 171 4.19 -16.60 -2.10
N ALA A 172 3.94 -17.91 -2.02
CA ALA A 172 2.78 -18.47 -1.34
C ALA A 172 2.77 -18.10 0.14
N ALA A 173 3.91 -18.26 0.82
CA ALA A 173 4.06 -17.90 2.23
C ALA A 173 3.83 -16.40 2.47
N ALA A 174 4.38 -15.53 1.61
CA ALA A 174 4.15 -14.09 1.67
C ALA A 174 2.66 -13.74 1.51
N GLY A 175 1.98 -14.38 0.54
CA GLY A 175 0.54 -14.23 0.34
C GLY A 175 -0.26 -14.68 1.56
N VAL A 176 0.03 -15.87 2.10
CA VAL A 176 -0.64 -16.42 3.30
C VAL A 176 -0.43 -15.51 4.51
N LEU A 177 0.78 -15.01 4.75
CA LEU A 177 1.04 -14.07 5.84
C LEU A 177 0.27 -12.76 5.66
N GLY A 178 0.19 -12.25 4.44
CA GLY A 178 -0.60 -11.06 4.11
C GLY A 178 -2.09 -11.23 4.41
N VAL A 179 -2.66 -12.37 4.02
CA VAL A 179 -4.06 -12.74 4.30
C VAL A 179 -4.28 -12.96 5.81
N ALA A 180 -3.41 -13.74 6.45
CA ALA A 180 -3.49 -14.07 7.87
C ALA A 180 -3.45 -12.82 8.78
N SER A 181 -2.76 -11.76 8.36
CA SER A 181 -2.69 -10.51 9.11
C SER A 181 -4.06 -9.83 9.34
N LYS A 182 -5.07 -10.16 8.52
CA LYS A 182 -6.43 -9.62 8.62
C LYS A 182 -7.31 -10.40 9.59
N ILE A 183 -6.98 -11.67 9.87
CA ILE A 183 -7.79 -12.56 10.71
C ILE A 183 -7.92 -12.03 12.14
N PRO A 184 -6.85 -11.58 12.83
CA PRO A 184 -6.97 -11.00 14.16
C PRO A 184 -7.90 -9.78 14.19
N GLN A 185 -7.87 -8.94 13.15
CA GLN A 185 -8.75 -7.77 13.05
C GLN A 185 -10.22 -8.18 12.92
N ILE A 186 -10.54 -9.15 12.04
CA ILE A 186 -11.89 -9.69 11.85
C ILE A 186 -12.42 -10.27 13.16
N TRP A 187 -11.57 -11.06 13.83
CA TRP A 187 -11.91 -11.70 15.09
C TRP A 187 -12.16 -10.68 16.21
N THR A 188 -11.33 -9.64 16.29
CA THR A 188 -11.47 -8.58 17.30
C THR A 188 -12.79 -7.84 17.11
N VAL A 189 -13.13 -7.43 15.88
CA VAL A 189 -14.42 -6.76 15.59
C VAL A 189 -15.61 -7.66 15.97
N TYR A 190 -15.54 -8.95 15.66
CA TYR A 190 -16.56 -9.91 16.06
C TYR A 190 -16.70 -10.02 17.59
N GLN A 191 -15.58 -10.13 18.32
CA GLN A 191 -15.58 -10.26 19.78
C GLN A 191 -15.98 -8.98 20.53
N GLU A 192 -15.73 -7.82 19.94
CA GLU A 192 -16.06 -6.52 20.51
C GLU A 192 -17.50 -6.09 20.16
N GLY A 193 -18.06 -6.59 19.06
CA GLY A 193 -19.40 -6.24 18.60
C GLY A 193 -19.52 -4.78 18.16
N THR A 194 -18.39 -4.12 17.89
CA THR A 194 -18.28 -2.75 17.36
C THR A 194 -17.02 -2.65 16.51
N THR A 195 -16.97 -1.71 15.58
CA THR A 195 -15.79 -1.45 14.73
C THR A 195 -14.82 -0.47 15.38
N GLY A 196 -15.23 0.19 16.47
CA GLY A 196 -14.36 1.03 17.29
C GLY A 196 -13.72 2.17 16.51
N GLN A 197 -12.38 2.18 16.44
CA GLN A 197 -11.59 3.19 15.73
C GLN A 197 -11.22 2.78 14.29
N LEU A 198 -11.79 1.67 13.80
CA LEU A 198 -11.53 1.22 12.43
C LEU A 198 -12.11 2.24 11.44
N SER A 199 -11.29 2.70 10.50
CA SER A 199 -11.72 3.68 9.50
C SER A 199 -12.55 3.01 8.41
N ALA A 200 -13.81 3.45 8.26
CA ALA A 200 -14.72 2.99 7.19
C ALA A 200 -14.09 3.18 5.82
N PHE A 201 -13.54 4.37 5.61
CA PHE A 201 -12.86 4.75 4.39
C PHE A 201 -11.70 3.81 4.07
N ALA A 202 -10.89 3.45 5.07
CA ALA A 202 -9.79 2.50 4.87
C ALA A 202 -10.30 1.09 4.51
N VAL A 203 -11.32 0.59 5.21
CA VAL A 203 -11.89 -0.75 4.97
C VAL A 203 -12.46 -0.87 3.55
N PHE A 204 -13.27 0.10 3.12
CA PHE A 204 -13.84 0.08 1.77
C PHE A 204 -12.80 0.29 0.68
N ASN A 205 -11.78 1.13 0.92
CA ASN A 205 -10.66 1.26 -0.02
C ASN A 205 -9.82 -0.02 -0.11
N TYR A 206 -9.62 -0.75 0.99
CA TYR A 206 -8.97 -2.06 0.94
C TYR A 206 -9.80 -3.07 0.14
N LEU A 207 -11.12 -3.07 0.31
CA LEU A 207 -12.02 -3.90 -0.49
C LEU A 207 -11.90 -3.57 -1.99
N ALA A 208 -12.10 -2.30 -2.36
CA ALA A 208 -12.02 -1.83 -3.74
C ALA A 208 -10.64 -2.09 -4.37
N GLY A 209 -9.57 -1.80 -3.65
CA GLY A 209 -8.20 -2.06 -4.10
C GLY A 209 -7.93 -3.55 -4.30
N SER A 210 -8.36 -4.42 -3.37
CA SER A 210 -8.21 -5.87 -3.55
C SER A 210 -9.05 -6.43 -4.70
N LEU A 211 -10.25 -5.88 -4.95
CA LEU A 211 -11.04 -6.24 -6.13
C LEU A 211 -10.34 -5.84 -7.42
N ALA A 212 -9.80 -4.62 -7.48
CA ALA A 212 -9.03 -4.15 -8.62
C ALA A 212 -7.85 -5.09 -8.89
N ARG A 213 -7.16 -5.60 -7.86
CA ARG A 213 -6.09 -6.59 -8.03
C ARG A 213 -6.55 -7.94 -8.55
N VAL A 214 -7.69 -8.44 -8.07
CA VAL A 214 -8.26 -9.68 -8.62
C VAL A 214 -8.55 -9.48 -10.11
N PHE A 215 -9.17 -8.35 -10.48
CA PHE A 215 -9.46 -8.05 -11.87
C PHE A 215 -8.20 -7.92 -12.74
N THR A 216 -7.20 -7.13 -12.32
CA THR A 216 -5.98 -6.94 -13.12
C THR A 216 -5.18 -8.23 -13.26
N THR A 217 -5.16 -9.06 -12.21
CA THR A 217 -4.48 -10.37 -12.25
C THR A 217 -5.20 -11.32 -13.21
N LEU A 218 -6.53 -11.39 -13.19
CA LEU A 218 -7.30 -12.20 -14.15
C LEU A 218 -7.05 -11.81 -15.61
N GLN A 219 -6.76 -10.52 -15.88
CA GLN A 219 -6.52 -10.06 -17.25
C GLN A 219 -5.06 -10.14 -17.70
N GLU A 220 -4.10 -9.95 -16.80
CA GLU A 220 -2.70 -9.76 -17.19
C GLU A 220 -1.74 -10.82 -16.65
N VAL A 221 -2.16 -11.65 -15.69
CA VAL A 221 -1.27 -12.59 -14.99
C VAL A 221 -1.84 -14.01 -15.06
N PRO A 222 -1.30 -14.88 -15.94
CA PRO A 222 -1.73 -16.28 -16.07
C PRO A 222 -1.14 -17.16 -14.95
N ASP A 223 -1.28 -16.75 -13.69
CA ASP A 223 -0.70 -17.42 -12.52
C ASP A 223 -1.76 -17.67 -11.44
N PRO A 224 -2.15 -18.95 -11.21
CA PRO A 224 -3.11 -19.31 -10.18
C PRO A 224 -2.65 -18.97 -8.75
N LEU A 225 -1.35 -19.01 -8.46
CA LEU A 225 -0.83 -18.74 -7.12
C LEU A 225 -1.05 -17.28 -6.74
N ILE A 226 -0.72 -16.34 -7.63
CA ILE A 226 -0.96 -14.91 -7.42
C ILE A 226 -2.48 -14.65 -7.34
N LEU A 227 -3.25 -15.23 -8.24
CA LEU A 227 -4.70 -15.05 -8.30
C LEU A 227 -5.39 -15.48 -7.01
N TRP A 228 -5.11 -16.69 -6.51
CA TRP A 228 -5.71 -17.19 -5.28
C TRP A 228 -5.29 -16.37 -4.05
N GLY A 229 -4.06 -15.85 -4.04
CA GLY A 229 -3.62 -14.90 -3.01
C GLY A 229 -4.47 -13.63 -2.97
N PHE A 230 -4.74 -13.01 -4.12
CA PHE A 230 -5.59 -11.82 -4.19
C PHE A 230 -7.06 -12.12 -3.90
N ILE A 231 -7.59 -13.26 -4.36
CA ILE A 231 -8.96 -13.68 -4.06
C ILE A 231 -9.13 -13.87 -2.54
N ALA A 232 -8.20 -14.57 -1.89
CA ALA A 232 -8.25 -14.77 -0.43
C ALA A 232 -8.20 -13.43 0.31
N GLY A 233 -7.33 -12.50 -0.12
CA GLY A 233 -7.26 -11.15 0.43
C GLY A 233 -8.57 -10.37 0.24
N PHE A 234 -9.19 -10.45 -0.94
CA PHE A 234 -10.47 -9.83 -1.25
C PHE A 234 -11.60 -10.37 -0.37
N VAL A 235 -11.70 -11.70 -0.22
CA VAL A 235 -12.71 -12.34 0.63
C VAL A 235 -12.59 -11.85 2.08
N LEU A 236 -11.39 -11.78 2.65
CA LEU A 236 -11.22 -11.26 4.00
C LEU A 236 -11.55 -9.77 4.13
N ASN A 237 -11.21 -8.96 3.13
CA ASN A 237 -11.63 -7.55 3.10
C ASN A 237 -13.15 -7.42 2.98
N LEU A 238 -13.81 -8.33 2.26
CA LEU A 238 -15.27 -8.37 2.14
C LEU A 238 -15.92 -8.70 3.48
N VAL A 239 -15.36 -9.65 4.24
CA VAL A 239 -15.81 -9.94 5.61
C VAL A 239 -15.66 -8.72 6.51
N LEU A 240 -14.50 -8.04 6.49
CA LEU A 240 -14.30 -6.81 7.26
C LEU A 240 -15.28 -5.70 6.87
N ALA A 241 -15.54 -5.51 5.57
CA ALA A 241 -16.51 -4.53 5.09
C ALA A 241 -17.94 -4.90 5.52
N GLY A 242 -18.30 -6.19 5.48
CA GLY A 242 -19.57 -6.68 6.00
C GLY A 242 -19.72 -6.43 7.50
N GLN A 243 -18.69 -6.71 8.29
CA GLN A 243 -18.65 -6.37 9.72
C GLN A 243 -18.75 -4.85 9.93
N MET A 244 -18.12 -4.06 9.08
CA MET A 244 -18.18 -2.60 9.16
C MET A 244 -19.61 -2.08 8.99
N ILE A 245 -20.36 -2.62 8.02
CA ILE A 245 -21.76 -2.26 7.78
C ILE A 245 -22.64 -2.77 8.93
N TYR A 246 -22.45 -4.02 9.35
CA TYR A 246 -23.28 -4.65 10.38
C TYR A 246 -23.14 -3.98 11.76
N TYR A 247 -21.92 -3.61 12.15
CA TYR A 247 -21.61 -2.98 13.44
C TYR A 247 -21.49 -1.45 13.37
N TRP A 248 -21.96 -0.82 12.29
CA TRP A 248 -21.79 0.62 12.04
C TRP A 248 -22.38 1.52 13.14
N ASN A 249 -23.49 1.08 13.76
CA ASN A 249 -24.22 1.82 14.79
C ASN A 249 -24.22 1.14 16.16
N THR A 250 -23.35 0.15 16.39
CA THR A 250 -23.28 -0.51 17.70
C THR A 250 -22.31 0.24 18.62
N ALA A 251 -22.86 0.76 19.74
CA ALA A 251 -22.04 1.31 20.81
C ALA A 251 -21.15 0.21 21.41
N PRO A 252 -19.92 0.52 21.83
CA PRO A 252 -19.03 -0.47 22.43
C PRO A 252 -19.71 -1.11 23.63
N ALA A 253 -19.80 -2.45 23.65
CA ALA A 253 -20.27 -3.16 24.82
C ALA A 253 -19.34 -2.85 26.00
N VAL A 254 -19.87 -2.25 27.06
CA VAL A 254 -19.13 -1.97 28.29
C VAL A 254 -18.76 -3.32 28.95
N LYS A 255 -17.61 -3.90 28.56
CA LYS A 255 -17.04 -5.04 29.27
C LYS A 255 -16.56 -4.53 30.64
N LYS A 256 -17.22 -4.95 31.72
CA LYS A 256 -16.72 -4.79 33.10
C LYS A 256 -15.32 -5.40 33.17
N SER A 257 -14.30 -4.55 33.21
CA SER A 257 -12.90 -4.98 33.30
C SER A 257 -12.64 -5.72 34.60
N LYS A 258 -12.39 -7.03 34.53
CA LYS A 258 -11.36 -7.66 35.35
C LYS A 258 -10.10 -7.65 34.51
N GLY A 259 -9.09 -6.92 35.00
CA GLY A 259 -7.91 -6.54 34.23
C GLY A 259 -7.13 -7.72 33.66
N LYS A 260 -6.60 -7.51 32.46
CA LYS A 260 -5.29 -7.96 31.99
C LYS A 260 -4.99 -7.28 30.64
N ASN A 261 -3.73 -6.89 30.50
CA ASN A 261 -3.19 -5.98 29.49
C ASN A 261 -3.51 -6.40 28.04
N ALA A 262 -4.10 -5.47 27.26
CA ALA A 262 -4.24 -5.58 25.80
C ALA A 262 -3.07 -4.85 25.12
N PRO A 263 -2.50 -5.37 24.02
CA PRO A 263 -1.42 -4.70 23.30
C PRO A 263 -1.96 -3.50 22.52
N SER A 264 -1.35 -2.34 22.78
CA SER A 264 -1.66 -1.05 22.19
C SER A 264 -1.14 -0.94 20.75
N TYR A 265 -2.03 -0.83 19.77
CA TYR A 265 -1.78 -0.09 18.53
C TYR A 265 -2.61 1.20 18.54
N ALA A 266 -2.24 2.13 19.42
CA ALA A 266 -2.76 3.49 19.41
C ALA A 266 -2.10 4.30 18.29
N THR A 267 -2.85 4.62 17.24
CA THR A 267 -2.47 5.69 16.32
C THR A 267 -3.03 6.99 16.87
N VAL A 268 -2.12 7.88 17.27
CA VAL A 268 -2.40 9.20 17.85
C VAL A 268 -3.15 10.08 16.85
N ALA A 269 -4.40 10.43 17.17
CA ALA A 269 -5.09 11.58 16.60
C ALA A 269 -5.57 12.47 17.77
N LYS A 270 -4.83 13.54 18.07
CA LYS A 270 -5.32 14.64 18.91
C LYS A 270 -5.75 15.80 18.03
N LYS A 271 -7.07 15.89 17.88
CA LYS A 271 -7.94 17.08 18.04
C LYS A 271 -7.29 18.47 17.80
N ASN A 272 -7.67 19.11 16.71
CA ASN A 272 -7.56 20.57 16.51
C ASN A 272 -8.91 21.23 16.79
N THR A 273 -8.89 22.36 17.49
CA THR A 273 -9.90 23.44 17.40
C THR A 273 -9.24 24.73 17.92
N PRO A 274 -9.70 25.93 17.53
CA PRO A 274 -9.03 26.73 16.50
C PRO A 274 -8.65 28.13 17.00
N LEU A 275 -7.59 28.74 16.46
CA LEU A 275 -7.40 30.20 16.56
C LEU A 275 -6.46 30.69 15.44
N ASP A 276 -7.03 31.46 14.51
CA ASP A 276 -6.31 32.43 13.67
C ASP A 276 -5.94 33.69 14.52
N PRO A 277 -5.30 34.73 13.97
CA PRO A 277 -3.92 34.77 13.49
C PRO A 277 -3.16 35.97 14.12
N ALA A 278 -1.85 35.86 14.39
CA ALA A 278 -1.01 37.05 14.60
C ALA A 278 0.49 36.77 14.50
N THR A 279 1.15 37.50 13.60
CA THR A 279 2.60 37.73 13.54
C THR A 279 2.95 39.01 14.37
N PRO A 280 4.22 39.45 14.47
CA PRO A 280 5.24 39.16 15.48
C PRO A 280 5.59 40.37 16.41
N ALA A 281 6.36 40.17 17.50
CA ALA A 281 7.48 41.06 17.92
C ALA A 281 8.04 40.82 19.35
N GLN A 282 9.38 40.86 19.43
CA GLN A 282 10.26 41.55 20.40
C GLN A 282 10.37 41.17 21.90
N SER A 283 11.63 40.83 22.23
CA SER A 283 12.47 41.18 23.39
C SER A 283 11.87 41.74 24.68
N THR A 284 12.31 41.23 25.84
CA THR A 284 13.35 41.86 26.70
C THR A 284 13.58 41.09 28.02
N ARG A 285 14.82 41.17 28.51
CA ARG A 285 15.30 40.77 29.85
C ARG A 285 14.65 41.59 30.96
N SER A 286 14.54 41.03 32.17
CA SER A 286 15.13 41.59 33.41
C SER A 286 14.97 40.62 34.60
N LYS A 287 15.50 41.00 35.76
CA LYS A 287 16.21 40.21 36.77
C LYS A 287 15.50 40.25 38.15
N THR A 288 15.46 39.09 38.82
CA THR A 288 15.62 38.83 40.28
C THR A 288 14.56 39.42 41.29
N PRO A 289 14.61 39.09 42.61
CA PRO A 289 13.74 38.10 43.26
C PRO A 289 12.93 38.66 44.46
N SER A 290 11.96 37.90 44.98
CA SER A 290 11.48 38.14 46.35
C SER A 290 10.89 36.89 47.00
N THR A 291 11.13 36.84 48.30
CA THR A 291 11.02 35.78 49.29
C THR A 291 9.60 35.40 49.70
N ARG A 292 9.48 34.22 50.34
CA ARG A 292 8.89 33.99 51.69
C ARG A 292 7.66 33.07 51.79
N ARG A 293 7.95 31.84 52.24
CA ARG A 293 7.43 31.14 53.45
C ARG A 293 5.92 30.84 53.56
N ARG A 294 5.66 29.52 53.65
CA ARG A 294 4.66 28.78 54.45
C ARG A 294 3.49 29.58 55.06
N GLY A 295 2.29 29.17 54.67
CA GLY A 295 1.12 28.91 55.50
C GLY A 295 0.49 27.63 54.98
#